data_AF-K1QQ86-F1
#
_entry.id   AF-K1QQ86-F1
#
_cell.length_a   1.000
_cell.length_b   1.000
_cell.length_c   1.000
_cell.angle_alpha   90.00
_cell.angle_beta   90.00
_cell.angle_gamma   90.00
#
_symmetry.space_group_name_H-M   'P 1'
#
loop_
_entity.id
_entity.type
_entity.pdbx_description
1 polymer ?
#
loop_
_entity_poly.entity_id
_entity_poly.type
_entity_poly.pdbx_seq_one_letter_code
_entity_poly.pdbx_strand_id
1 'polypeptide(L)' 'MRLEGIPSATHNVYAYRFEGQDGAIHEGSNDDEEHGAGRQLLRTIVSRWYSGNKLGPRRFTHICDVGLSAVKNLLNKG' A
#
# COMPACT_ATOMS: atom_id res chain seq x y z
N MET A 1 5.10 14.59 -12.60
CA MET A 1 6.37 15.32 -12.78
C MET A 1 7.27 14.43 -13.63
N ARG A 2 7.56 14.81 -14.89
CA ARG A 2 8.43 14.03 -15.78
C ARG A 2 9.81 14.71 -15.74
N LEU A 3 10.85 13.96 -15.40
CA LEU A 3 12.21 14.48 -15.41
C LEU A 3 12.77 14.31 -16.83
N GLU A 4 13.30 15.39 -17.39
CA GLU A 4 14.03 15.38 -18.65
C GLU A 4 15.15 14.33 -18.60
N GLY A 5 15.27 13.49 -19.64
CA GLY A 5 16.28 12.44 -19.72
C GLY A 5 15.96 11.13 -18.98
N ILE A 6 14.85 11.04 -18.25
CA ILE A 6 14.38 9.78 -17.63
C ILE A 6 13.23 9.19 -18.46
N PRO A 7 13.37 7.97 -19.00
CA PRO A 7 12.28 7.29 -19.71
C PRO A 7 11.04 7.14 -18.83
N SER A 8 9.86 7.20 -19.44
CA SER A 8 8.63 6.84 -18.72
C SER A 8 8.63 5.37 -18.37
N ALA A 9 8.03 5.02 -17.22
CA ALA A 9 7.76 3.63 -16.88
C ALA A 9 6.81 3.01 -17.91
N THR A 10 7.09 1.77 -18.32
CA THR A 10 6.25 0.98 -19.24
C THR A 10 4.90 0.65 -18.61
N HIS A 11 4.90 0.31 -17.31
CA HIS A 11 3.71 -0.01 -16.53
C HIS A 11 3.72 0.81 -15.22
N ASN A 12 2.56 1.34 -14.85
CA ASN A 12 2.28 2.18 -13.69
C ASN A 12 1.18 1.53 -12.84
N VAL A 13 1.54 0.40 -12.22
CA VAL A 13 0.67 -0.35 -11.30
C VAL A 13 0.29 0.53 -10.10
N TYR A 14 -0.96 0.47 -9.65
CA TYR A 14 -1.40 1.18 -8.45
C TYR A 14 -2.40 0.40 -7.61
N ALA A 15 -2.47 0.75 -6.32
CA ALA A 15 -3.50 0.30 -5.40
C ALA A 15 -3.85 1.43 -4.42
N TYR A 16 -5.08 1.44 -3.94
CA TYR A 16 -5.54 2.43 -2.96
C TYR A 16 -6.45 1.77 -1.91
N ARG A 17 -6.43 2.34 -0.70
CA ARG A 17 -7.37 2.05 0.37
C ARG A 17 -7.54 3.31 1.23
N PHE A 18 -8.77 3.73 1.46
CA PHE A 18 -9.08 4.85 2.34
C PHE A 18 -10.46 4.68 2.99
N GLU A 19 -10.69 5.41 4.07
CA GLU A 19 -11.97 5.47 4.77
C GLU A 19 -12.76 6.69 4.28
N GLY A 20 -14.00 6.47 3.83
CA GLY A 20 -14.95 7.51 3.47
C GLY A 20 -15.50 8.24 4.69
N GLN A 21 -16.18 9.37 4.47
CA GLN A 21 -16.82 10.12 5.56
C GLN A 21 -17.95 9.32 6.25
N ASP A 22 -18.51 8.35 5.54
CA ASP A 22 -19.52 7.40 6.02
C ASP A 22 -18.91 6.23 6.82
N GLY A 23 -17.58 6.20 6.98
CA GLY A 23 -16.86 5.10 7.62
C GLY A 23 -16.68 3.88 6.73
N ALA A 24 -17.11 3.93 5.46
CA ALA A 24 -16.90 2.82 4.53
C ALA A 24 -15.43 2.77 4.10
N ILE A 25 -14.88 1.56 3.96
CA ILE A 25 -13.55 1.36 3.38
C ILE A 25 -13.70 1.23 1.87
N HIS A 26 -13.09 2.17 1.14
CA HIS A 26 -12.98 2.13 -0.31
C HIS A 26 -11.59 1.64 -0.69
N GLU A 27 -11.54 0.60 -1.52
CA GLU A 27 -10.28 0.04 -2.00
C GLU A 27 -10.35 -0.43 -3.45
N GLY A 28 -9.21 -0.44 -4.12
CA GLY A 28 -9.09 -0.90 -5.49
C GLY A 28 -7.63 -0.98 -5.93
N SER A 29 -7.42 -1.60 -7.10
CA SER A 29 -6.10 -1.76 -7.70
C SER A 29 -6.18 -1.85 -9.22
N ASN A 30 -5.10 -1.46 -9.89
CA ASN A 30 -4.90 -1.65 -11.32
C ASN A 30 -3.53 -2.31 -11.55
N ASP A 31 -3.55 -3.35 -12.37
CA ASP A 31 -2.37 -4.14 -12.73
C ASP A 31 -1.53 -3.46 -13.82
N ASP A 32 -2.14 -2.56 -14.61
CA ASP A 32 -1.52 -1.97 -15.81
C ASP A 32 -0.84 -3.01 -16.69
N GLU A 33 -1.59 -4.05 -17.08
CA GLU A 33 -1.16 -5.21 -17.88
C GLU A 33 -0.22 -6.20 -17.18
N GLU A 34 0.35 -5.86 -16.02
CA GLU A 34 1.14 -6.77 -15.19
C GLU A 34 0.23 -7.62 -14.28
N HIS A 35 -0.30 -8.71 -14.83
CA HIS A 35 -1.35 -9.51 -14.21
C HIS A 35 -1.07 -9.88 -12.75
N GLY A 36 -1.96 -9.46 -11.85
CA GLY A 36 -1.91 -9.71 -10.41
C GLY A 36 -1.08 -8.71 -9.60
N ALA A 37 -0.30 -7.84 -10.23
CA ALA A 37 0.60 -6.90 -9.53
C ALA A 37 -0.16 -5.93 -8.61
N GLY A 38 -1.25 -5.33 -9.11
CA GLY A 38 -2.08 -4.39 -8.35
C GLY A 38 -2.74 -5.07 -7.16
N ARG A 39 -3.23 -6.31 -7.33
CA ARG A 39 -3.82 -7.07 -6.22
C ARG A 39 -2.78 -7.41 -5.14
N GLN A 40 -1.53 -7.72 -5.53
CA GLN A 40 -0.47 -7.92 -4.54
C GLN A 40 -0.14 -6.63 -3.79
N LEU A 41 -0.04 -5.49 -4.49
CA LEU A 41 0.16 -4.19 -3.85
C LEU A 41 -0.95 -3.91 -2.83
N LEU A 42 -2.21 -4.08 -3.19
CA LEU A 42 -3.35 -3.85 -2.29
C LEU A 42 -3.27 -4.68 -1.00
N ARG A 43 -2.81 -5.93 -1.06
CA ARG A 43 -2.65 -6.81 0.12
C ARG A 43 -1.57 -6.34 1.09
N THR A 44 -0.64 -5.49 0.63
CA THR A 44 0.48 -4.97 1.45
C THR A 44 0.22 -3.60 2.05
N ILE A 45 -0.90 -2.93 1.72
CA ILE A 45 -1.24 -1.61 2.27
C ILE A 45 -1.51 -1.71 3.77
N VAL A 46 -0.84 -0.84 4.54
CA VAL A 46 -1.06 -0.68 5.98
C VAL A 46 -1.95 0.54 6.24
N SER A 47 -3.14 0.30 6.78
CA SER A 47 -4.00 1.37 7.32
C SER A 47 -3.67 1.63 8.78
N ARG A 48 -3.53 2.90 9.17
CA ARG A 48 -3.26 3.31 10.56
C ARG A 48 -4.19 4.44 10.99
N TRP A 49 -4.96 4.19 12.05
CA TRP A 49 -5.78 5.20 12.70
C TRP A 49 -5.00 5.97 13.76
N TYR A 50 -5.29 7.27 13.88
CA TYR A 50 -4.74 8.12 14.92
C TYR A 50 -5.68 8.16 16.11
N SER A 51 -5.23 7.66 17.26
CA SER A 51 -6.03 7.57 18.49
C SER A 51 -5.97 8.82 19.38
N GLY A 52 -5.50 9.95 18.87
CA GLY A 52 -5.32 11.18 19.67
C GLY A 52 -3.94 11.35 20.32
N ASN A 53 -3.10 10.30 20.37
CA ASN A 53 -1.76 10.34 20.95
C ASN A 53 -0.64 10.20 19.90
N LYS A 54 0.35 11.11 19.94
CA LYS A 54 1.51 11.06 19.04
C LYS A 54 2.51 10.02 19.50
N LEU A 55 2.66 8.94 18.73
CA LEU A 55 3.69 7.90 18.95
C LEU A 55 5.12 8.37 18.60
N GLY A 56 5.31 9.62 18.18
CA GLY A 56 6.59 10.11 17.69
C GLY A 56 7.12 9.26 16.52
N PRO A 57 8.45 9.21 16.31
CA PRO A 57 9.07 8.43 15.23
C PRO A 57 8.76 6.92 15.27
N ARG A 58 8.44 6.36 16.44
CA ARG A 58 8.14 4.92 16.61
C ARG A 58 6.98 4.43 15.75
N ARG A 59 6.05 5.31 15.34
CA ARG A 59 4.97 4.94 14.42
C ARG A 59 5.48 4.35 13.10
N PHE A 60 6.64 4.83 12.61
CA PHE A 60 7.21 4.34 11.35
C PHE A 60 7.67 2.89 11.50
N THR A 61 8.32 2.54 12.62
CA THR A 61 8.67 1.16 12.95
C THR A 61 7.44 0.25 12.95
N HIS A 62 6.35 0.65 13.63
CA HIS A 62 5.12 -0.15 13.64
C HIS A 62 4.51 -0.34 12.25
N ILE A 63 4.50 0.72 11.42
CA ILE A 63 3.97 0.63 10.05
C ILE A 63 4.82 -0.35 9.22
N CYS A 64 6.14 -0.23 9.29
CA CYS A 64 7.06 -1.10 8.55
C CYS A 64 6.97 -2.56 9.01
N ASP A 65 6.97 -2.82 10.32
CA ASP A 65 6.96 -4.18 10.86
C ASP A 65 5.66 -4.92 10.50
N VAL A 66 4.52 -4.23 10.58
CA VAL A 66 3.22 -4.80 10.17
C VAL A 66 3.22 -5.11 8.68
N GLY A 67 3.71 -4.19 7.83
CA GLY A 67 3.81 -4.43 6.39
C GLY A 67 4.70 -5.64 6.06
N LEU A 68 5.88 -5.73 6.69
CA LEU A 68 6.80 -6.84 6.48
C LEU A 68 6.22 -8.18 6.96
N SER A 69 5.53 -8.18 8.12
CA SER A 69 4.84 -9.36 8.63
C SER A 69 3.73 -9.83 7.68
N ALA A 70 2.94 -8.89 7.13
CA ALA A 70 1.92 -9.20 6.14
C ALA A 70 2.53 -9.90 4.92
N VAL A 71 3.60 -9.34 4.33
CA VAL A 71 4.30 -9.94 3.18
C VAL A 71 4.81 -11.35 3.49
N LYS A 72 5.45 -11.56 4.65
CA LYS A 72 5.92 -12.90 5.05
C LYS A 72 4.77 -13.90 5.10
N ASN A 73 3.63 -13.50 5.66
CA ASN A 73 2.44 -14.35 5.72
C ASN A 73 1.84 -14.63 4.33
N LEU A 74 2.00 -13.73 3.36
CA LEU A 74 1.58 -13.99 1.98
C LEU A 74 2.46 -15.04 1.31
N LEU A 75 3.78 -14.98 1.53
CA LEU A 75 4.75 -15.92 0.98
C LEU A 75 4.61 -17.31 1.58
N ASN A 76 4.30 -17.41 2.87
CA ASN A 76 4.13 -18.70 3.56
C ASN A 76 2.78 -19.39 3.25
N LYS A 77 1.90 -18.76 2.47
CA LYS A 77 0.57 -19.28 2.09
C LYS A 77 0.50 -19.76 0.63
N GLY A 78 1.59 -19.63 -0.14
CA GLY A 78 1.74 -20.22 -1.47
C GLY A 78 2.53 -21.52 -1.39
#